data_AF-A0A367R2G8-F1
#
_entry.id   AF-A0A367R2G8-F1
#
_cell.length_a   1.000
_cell.length_b   1.000
_cell.length_c   1.000
_cell.angle_alpha   90.00
_cell.angle_beta   90.00
_cell.angle_gamma   90.00
#
_symmetry.space_group_name_H-M   'P 1'
#
loop_
_entity.id
_entity.type
_entity.pdbx_description
1 polymer ?
#
loop_
_entity_poly.entity_id
_entity_poly.type
_entity_poly.pdbx_seq_one_letter_code
_entity_poly.pdbx_strand_id
1 'polypeptide(L)'
;MRHRNFVREYLSSLFARQLMPTAFKVALFIGSLLFTINHGWAILTGHMTSERWISGGLTYIVPYMVSIHGQYIGRKGLLQKM
;
A
#
# COMPACT_ATOMS: atom_id res chain seq x y z
N MET A 1 -18.39 -18.88 17.54
CA MET A 1 -16.95 -18.91 17.19
C MET A 1 -16.61 -17.88 16.09
N ARG A 2 -16.71 -16.56 16.34
CA ARG A 2 -16.71 -15.51 15.30
C ARG A 2 -15.51 -14.55 15.32
N HIS A 3 -14.42 -14.91 16.01
CA HIS A 3 -13.26 -14.02 16.24
C HIS A 3 -11.95 -14.50 15.61
N ARG A 4 -12.00 -15.40 14.62
CA ARG A 4 -10.79 -16.03 14.08
C ARG A 4 -10.07 -15.12 13.07
N ASN A 5 -9.33 -14.16 13.65
CA ASN A 5 -8.15 -13.47 13.15
C ASN A 5 -8.35 -12.54 11.94
N PHE A 6 -9.00 -11.39 12.17
CA PHE A 6 -9.04 -10.24 11.23
C PHE A 6 -7.69 -9.94 10.57
N VAL A 7 -6.61 -10.02 11.34
CA VAL A 7 -5.23 -9.81 10.86
C VAL A 7 -4.85 -10.85 9.80
N ARG A 8 -5.18 -12.13 10.01
CA ARG A 8 -4.91 -13.17 9.00
C ARG A 8 -5.70 -12.94 7.72
N GLU A 9 -6.97 -12.55 7.84
CA GLU A 9 -7.81 -12.26 6.67
C GLU A 9 -7.30 -11.04 5.89
N TYR A 10 -6.83 -10.00 6.59
CA TYR A 10 -6.18 -8.86 5.97
C TYR A 10 -4.83 -9.23 5.33
N LEU A 11 -3.99 -10.01 6.01
CA LEU A 11 -2.72 -10.46 5.43
C LEU A 11 -2.94 -11.34 4.20
N SER A 12 -3.95 -12.21 4.20
CA SER A 12 -4.34 -12.99 3.02
C SER A 12 -4.85 -12.10 1.88
N SER A 13 -5.51 -10.97 2.21
CA SER A 13 -6.00 -10.03 1.20
C SER A 13 -4.87 -9.25 0.51
N LEU A 14 -3.72 -9.09 1.17
CA LEU A 14 -2.51 -8.52 0.55
C LEU A 14 -2.03 -9.32 -0.68
N PHE A 15 -2.32 -10.62 -0.74
CA PHE A 15 -1.94 -11.50 -1.85
C PHE A 15 -3.14 -11.95 -2.68
N ALA A 16 -4.32 -11.37 -2.44
CA ALA A 16 -5.51 -11.70 -3.20
C ALA A 16 -5.38 -11.17 -4.63
N ARG A 17 -5.34 -12.09 -5.60
CA ARG A 17 -5.18 -11.80 -7.04
C ARG A 17 -6.21 -10.80 -7.61
N GLN A 18 -7.36 -10.68 -6.96
CA GLN A 18 -8.41 -9.72 -7.32
C GLN A 18 -8.14 -8.29 -6.83
N LEU A 19 -7.40 -8.10 -5.73
CA LEU A 19 -7.14 -6.79 -5.12
C LEU A 19 -5.77 -6.22 -5.51
N MET A 20 -4.81 -7.11 -5.74
CA MET A 20 -3.42 -6.80 -6.07
C MET A 20 -3.26 -5.82 -7.25
N PRO A 21 -3.89 -6.02 -8.43
CA PRO A 21 -3.63 -5.16 -9.60
C PRO A 21 -4.03 -3.70 -9.35
N THR A 22 -5.15 -3.48 -8.65
CA THR A 22 -5.61 -2.14 -8.28
C THR A 22 -4.69 -1.52 -7.24
N ALA A 23 -4.34 -2.26 -6.19
CA ALA A 23 -3.44 -1.77 -5.14
C ALA A 23 -2.05 -1.45 -5.68
N PHE A 24 -1.54 -2.24 -6.62
CA PHE A 24 -0.28 -2.01 -7.28
C PHE A 24 -0.28 -0.74 -8.14
N LYS A 25 -1.35 -0.48 -8.91
CA LYS A 25 -1.50 0.77 -9.68
C LYS A 25 -1.52 2.00 -8.77
N VAL A 26 -2.27 1.92 -7.66
CA VAL A 26 -2.31 3.00 -6.66
C VAL A 26 -0.94 3.22 -6.05
N ALA A 27 -0.25 2.14 -5.66
CA ALA A 27 1.09 2.19 -5.10
C ALA A 27 2.11 2.82 -6.05
N LEU A 28 2.07 2.46 -7.34
CA LEU A 28 2.94 3.07 -8.34
C LEU A 28 2.64 4.55 -8.53
N PHE A 29 1.37 4.93 -8.72
CA PHE A 29 1.03 6.31 -9.02
C PHE A 29 1.28 7.24 -7.83
N ILE A 30 0.69 6.92 -6.67
CA ILE A 30 0.82 7.73 -5.46
C ILE A 30 2.24 7.63 -4.89
N GLY A 31 2.84 6.44 -4.94
CA GLY A 31 4.22 6.24 -4.48
C GLY A 31 5.23 7.02 -5.33
N SER A 32 5.09 7.06 -6.65
CA SER A 32 5.99 7.86 -7.51
C SER A 32 5.82 9.36 -7.26
N LEU A 33 4.58 9.83 -7.07
CA LEU A 33 4.30 11.23 -6.75
C LEU A 33 4.95 11.64 -5.43
N LEU A 34 4.68 10.88 -4.37
CA LEU A 34 5.24 11.15 -3.04
C LEU A 34 6.77 10.99 -3.04
N PHE A 35 7.32 10.02 -3.75
CA PHE A 35 8.76 9.82 -3.87
C PHE A 35 9.41 11.03 -4.54
N THR A 36 8.80 11.55 -5.61
CA THR A 36 9.31 12.74 -6.31
C THR A 36 9.31 13.97 -5.41
N ILE A 37 8.22 14.18 -4.66
CA ILE A 37 8.09 15.34 -3.76
C ILE A 37 9.08 15.25 -2.58
N ASN A 38 9.23 14.08 -1.97
CA ASN A 38 10.04 13.92 -0.75
C ASN A 38 11.54 13.69 -1.03
N HIS A 39 11.84 12.97 -2.11
CA HIS A 39 13.17 12.44 -2.38
C HIS A 39 13.75 12.92 -3.72
N GLY A 40 12.94 13.51 -4.60
CA GLY A 40 13.38 13.94 -5.94
C GLY A 40 14.53 14.95 -5.89
N TRP A 41 14.46 15.95 -5.01
CA TRP A 41 15.56 16.92 -4.87
C TRP A 41 16.85 16.27 -4.37
N ALA A 42 16.75 15.33 -3.43
CA ALA A 42 17.89 14.60 -2.88
C ALA A 42 18.57 13.70 -3.93
N ILE A 43 17.78 13.14 -4.85
CA ILE A 43 18.28 12.37 -5.98
C ILE A 43 19.03 13.28 -6.96
N LEU A 44 18.45 14.43 -7.32
CA LEU A 44 19.06 15.37 -8.25
C LEU A 44 20.36 15.99 -7.72
N THR A 45 20.45 16.17 -6.40
CA THR A 45 21.62 16.75 -5.73
C THR A 45 22.63 15.72 -5.23
N GLY A 46 22.36 14.42 -5.41
CA GLY A 46 23.25 13.34 -4.95
C GLY A 46 23.28 13.14 -3.42
N HIS A 47 22.37 13.75 -2.66
CA HIS A 47 22.27 13.64 -1.20
C HIS A 47 21.38 12.47 -0.74
N MET A 48 21.51 11.32 -1.41
CA MET A 48 20.76 10.13 -1.08
C MET A 48 21.47 9.29 -0.01
N THR A 49 21.01 9.40 1.25
CA THR A 49 21.48 8.58 2.37
C THR A 49 20.71 7.26 2.46
N SER A 50 21.26 6.24 3.12
CA SER A 50 20.61 4.93 3.30
C SER A 50 19.22 5.04 3.95
N GLU A 51 19.03 5.98 4.88
CA GLU A 51 17.72 6.24 5.51
C GLU A 51 16.70 6.79 4.51
N ARG A 52 17.12 7.66 3.59
CA ARG A 52 16.26 8.22 2.55
C ARG A 52 15.87 7.17 1.51
N TRP A 53 16.75 6.21 1.22
CA TRP A 53 16.40 5.06 0.38
C TRP A 53 15.31 4.18 1.03
N ILE A 54 15.43 3.90 2.34
CA ILE A 54 14.41 3.16 3.09
C ILE A 54 13.08 3.93 3.08
N SER A 55 13.12 5.23 3.38
CA SER A 55 11.94 6.11 3.31
C SER A 55 11.33 6.11 1.90
N GLY A 56 12.16 6.14 0.86
CA GLY A 56 11.74 6.06 -0.53
C GLY A 56 11.01 4.75 -0.85
N GLY A 57 11.51 3.61 -0.37
CA GLY A 57 10.83 2.31 -0.50
C GLY A 57 9.48 2.28 0.21
N LEU A 58 9.41 2.80 1.45
CA LEU A 58 8.16 2.89 2.22
C LEU A 58 7.09 3.74 1.51
N THR A 59 7.53 4.70 0.69
CA THR A 59 6.64 5.56 -0.09
C THR A 59 5.78 4.78 -1.10
N TYR A 60 6.22 3.59 -1.52
CA TYR A 60 5.44 2.67 -2.36
C TYR A 60 4.69 1.60 -1.55
N ILE A 61 5.28 1.14 -0.44
CA ILE A 61 4.71 0.08 0.41
C ILE A 61 3.44 0.58 1.12
N VAL A 62 3.46 1.79 1.66
CA VAL A 62 2.33 2.32 2.44
C VAL A 62 1.07 2.49 1.58
N PRO A 63 1.10 3.13 0.39
CA PRO A 63 -0.10 3.26 -0.44
C PRO A 63 -0.65 1.90 -0.93
N TYR A 64 0.21 0.89 -1.12
CA TYR A 64 -0.23 -0.48 -1.42
C TYR A 64 -1.08 -1.05 -0.28
N MET A 65 -0.56 -1.02 0.95
CA MET A 65 -1.24 -1.56 2.13
C MET A 65 -2.56 -0.83 2.42
N VAL A 66 -2.56 0.50 2.29
CA VAL A 66 -3.76 1.33 2.47
C VAL A 66 -4.80 1.03 1.39
N SER A 67 -4.40 0.84 0.13
CA SER A 67 -5.31 0.46 -0.95
C SER A 67 -5.96 -0.90 -0.69
N ILE A 68 -5.19 -1.92 -0.29
CA ILE A 68 -5.73 -3.24 0.07
C ILE A 68 -6.68 -3.14 1.26
N HIS A 69 -6.35 -2.32 2.27
CA HIS A 69 -7.19 -2.12 3.45
C HIS A 69 -8.56 -1.53 3.09
N GLY A 70 -8.58 -0.47 2.27
CA GLY A 70 -9.82 0.11 1.78
C GLY A 70 -10.66 -0.88 0.97
N GLN A 71 -10.02 -1.64 0.07
CA GLN A 71 -10.68 -2.68 -0.72
C GLN A 71 -11.27 -3.81 0.15
N TYR A 72 -10.53 -4.23 1.18
CA TYR A 72 -10.95 -5.28 2.11
C TYR A 72 -12.16 -4.87 2.97
N ILE A 73 -12.16 -3.64 3.50
CA ILE A 73 -13.31 -3.10 4.24
C ILE A 73 -14.53 -2.96 3.33
N GLY A 74 -14.36 -2.38 2.13
CA GLY A 74 -15.44 -2.21 1.16
C GLY A 74 -16.10 -3.55 0.78
N ARG A 75 -15.28 -4.58 0.52
CA ARG A 75 -15.78 -5.92 0.19
C ARG A 75 -16.51 -6.59 1.34
N LYS A 76 -16.02 -6.46 2.58
CA LYS A 76 -16.73 -6.97 3.77
C LYS A 76 -18.08 -6.28 3.96
N GLY A 77 -18.14 -4.95 3.77
CA GLY A 77 -19.39 -4.20 3.86
C GLY A 77 -20.44 -4.62 2.83
N LEU A 78 -20.03 -4.96 1.61
CA LEU A 78 -20.92 -5.49 0.58
C LEU A 78 -21.46 -6.88 0.93
N LEU A 79 -20.60 -7.78 1.42
CA LEU A 79 -20.99 -9.15 1.79
C LEU A 79 -21.93 -9.20 3.00
N GLN A 80 -21.95 -8.19 3.86
CA GLN A 80 -22.90 -8.11 4.99
C GLN A 80 -24.28 -7.58 4.60
N LYS A 81 -24.42 -6.97 3.41
CA LYS A 81 -25.70 -6.41 2.91
C LYS A 81 -26.51 -7.40 2.05
N MET A 82 -25.92 -8.54 1.70
CA MET A 82 -26.58 -9.65 0.97
C MET A 82 -27.05 -10.71 1.95
#